data_AF-A0A392VNB4-F1
#
_entry.id   AF-A0A392VNB4-F1
#
_cell.length_a   1.000
_cell.length_b   1.000
_cell.length_c   1.000
_cell.angle_alpha   90.00
_cell.angle_beta   90.00
_cell.angle_gamma   90.00
#
_symmetry.space_group_name_H-M   'P 1'
#
loop_
_entity.id
_entity.type
_entity.pdbx_description
1 polymer ?
#
loop_
_entity_poly.entity_id
_entity_poly.type
_entity_poly.pdbx_seq_one_letter_code
_entity_poly.pdbx_strand_id
1 'polypeptide(L)' 'MASRFDFLCDVVLGRTSWWFKVRVVRIWEVTGYLKADQINSVEMVFVDA' A
#
# COMPACT_ATOMS: atom_id res chain seq x y z
N MET A 1 -25.77 -4.00 -1.08
CA MET A 1 -25.15 -2.66 -1.23
C MET A 1 -23.71 -2.91 -1.62
N ALA A 2 -23.36 -2.82 -2.90
CA ALA A 2 -22.04 -3.21 -3.38
C ALA A 2 -20.99 -2.24 -2.80
N SER A 3 -20.10 -2.73 -1.95
CA SER A 3 -18.96 -1.96 -1.49
C SER A 3 -18.13 -1.60 -2.72
N ARG A 4 -18.03 -0.30 -3.02
CA ARG A 4 -17.30 0.24 -4.19
C ARG A 4 -15.78 0.06 -4.07
N PHE A 5 -15.30 -0.48 -2.95
CA PHE A 5 -13.90 -0.65 -2.62
C PHE A 5 -13.65 -2.10 -2.16
N ASP A 6 -12.50 -2.64 -2.56
CA ASP A 6 -11.96 -3.93 -2.12
C ASP A 6 -11.44 -3.82 -0.66
N PHE A 7 -11.37 -4.95 0.06
CA PHE A 7 -10.69 -5.05 1.35
C PHE A 7 -9.24 -5.53 1.17
N LEU A 8 -8.34 -5.12 2.07
CA LEU A 8 -6.93 -5.52 2.05
C LEU A 8 -6.77 -7.04 2.21
N CYS A 9 -7.69 -7.71 2.91
CA CYS A 9 -7.69 -9.17 3.04
C CYS A 9 -8.06 -9.91 1.74
N ASP A 10 -8.64 -9.23 0.75
CA ASP A 10 -9.01 -9.81 -0.55
C ASP A 10 -7.85 -9.78 -1.56
N VAL A 11 -6.66 -9.33 -1.15
CA VAL A 11 -5.47 -9.32 -2.00
C VAL A 11 -5.02 -10.74 -2.28
N VAL A 12 -5.06 -11.12 -3.55
CA VAL A 12 -4.65 -12.44 -4.05
C VAL A 12 -3.64 -12.31 -5.16
N LEU A 13 -2.75 -13.30 -5.27
CA LEU A 13 -1.81 -13.38 -6.38
C LEU A 13 -2.56 -13.57 -7.70
N GLY A 14 -2.13 -12.86 -8.76
CA GLY A 14 -2.68 -13.00 -10.12
C GLY A 14 -3.71 -11.93 -10.51
N ARG A 15 -4.35 -11.25 -9.55
CA ARG A 15 -5.08 -10.00 -9.81
C ARG A 15 -4.08 -8.86 -9.86
N THR A 16 -4.24 -7.91 -10.78
CA THR A 16 -3.28 -6.81 -10.99
C THR A 16 -3.81 -5.45 -10.57
N SER A 17 -5.09 -5.34 -10.22
CA SER A 17 -5.72 -4.07 -9.86
C SER A 17 -6.79 -4.22 -8.78
N TRP A 18 -6.79 -3.28 -7.84
CA TRP A 18 -7.74 -3.16 -6.74
C TRP A 18 -8.04 -1.70 -6.46
N TRP A 19 -9.18 -1.46 -5.81
CA TRP A 19 -9.67 -0.15 -5.42
C TRP A 19 -9.85 -0.15 -3.91
N PHE A 20 -8.84 0.32 -3.18
CA PHE A 20 -8.90 0.35 -1.72
C PHE A 20 -9.34 1.72 -1.19
N LYS A 21 -10.07 1.71 -0.07
CA LYS A 21 -10.25 2.90 0.77
C LYS A 21 -9.69 2.58 2.15
N VAL A 22 -8.52 3.12 2.45
CA VAL A 22 -7.73 2.80 3.64
C VAL A 22 -7.38 4.05 4.45
N ARG A 23 -7.04 3.85 5.72
CA ARG A 23 -6.35 4.83 6.55
C ARG A 23 -4.85 4.55 6.52
N VAL A 24 -4.04 5.59 6.33
CA VAL A 24 -2.58 5.51 6.51
C VAL A 24 -2.27 5.66 7.98
N VAL A 25 -1.67 4.65 8.59
CA VAL A 25 -1.33 4.65 10.02
C VAL A 25 0.08 5.16 10.24
N ARG A 26 1.01 4.82 9.34
CA ARG A 26 2.41 5.26 9.36
C ARG A 26 2.92 5.39 7.93
N ILE A 27 3.86 6.31 7.75
CA ILE A 27 4.56 6.59 6.50
C ILE A 27 6.00 6.98 6.85
N TRP A 28 6.98 6.45 6.13
CA TRP A 28 8.37 6.86 6.27
C TRP A 28 9.12 6.75 4.95
N GLU A 29 10.11 7.62 4.80
CA GLU A 29 11.03 7.60 3.68
C GLU A 29 12.07 6.49 3.87
N VAL A 30 12.45 5.83 2.78
CA VAL A 30 13.45 4.77 2.80
C VAL A 30 14.47 5.01 1.70
N THR A 31 15.72 4.66 1.98
CA THR A 31 16.78 4.67 0.97
C THR A 31 16.50 3.59 -0.06
N GLY A 32 16.71 3.91 -1.33
CA GLY A 32 16.51 2.95 -2.41
C GLY A 32 17.42 1.74 -2.27
N TYR A 33 16.89 0.54 -2.51
CA TYR A 33 17.65 -0.72 -2.45
C TYR A 33 18.94 -0.70 -3.30
N LEU A 34 18.92 -0.03 -4.44
CA LEU A 34 20.06 0.05 -5.37
C LEU A 34 21.00 1.23 -5.11
N LYS A 35 20.58 2.23 -4.33
CA LYS A 35 21.31 3.49 -4.08
C LYS A 35 21.02 3.98 -2.67
N ALA A 36 21.83 3.51 -1.73
CA ALA A 36 21.69 3.81 -0.31
C ALA A 36 21.88 5.32 0.03
N ASP A 37 22.43 6.10 -0.90
CA ASP A 37 22.61 7.55 -0.78
C ASP A 37 21.38 8.35 -1.24
N GLN A 38 20.41 7.71 -1.89
CA GLN A 38 19.21 8.36 -2.40
C GLN A 38 17.97 7.87 -1.67
N ILE A 39 17.29 8.79 -0.99
CA ILE A 39 15.92 8.59 -0.51
C ILE A 39 15.00 8.65 -1.74
N ASN A 40 14.59 7.50 -2.25
CA ASN A 40 13.77 7.41 -3.45
C ASN A 40 12.57 6.45 -3.32
N SER A 41 12.32 5.92 -2.12
CA SER A 41 11.17 5.08 -1.82
C SER A 41 10.46 5.54 -0.56
N VAL A 42 9.20 5.13 -0.44
CA VAL A 42 8.37 5.38 0.74
C VAL A 42 7.69 4.06 1.10
N GLU A 43 7.72 3.74 2.39
CA GLU A 43 6.97 2.64 2.97
C GLU A 43 5.80 3.18 3.77
N MET A 44 4.67 2.45 3.73
CA MET A 44 3.43 2.85 4.39
C MET A 44 2.75 1.65 5.04
N VAL A 45 2.06 1.90 6.14
CA VAL A 45 1.17 0.92 6.78
C VAL A 45 -0.27 1.37 6.58
N PHE A 46 -1.06 0.52 5.90
CA PHE A 46 -2.47 0.75 5.62
C PHE A 46 -3.35 -0.14 6.50
N VAL A 47 -4.50 0.40 6.92
CA VAL A 47 -5.54 -0.32 7.64
C VAL A 47 -6.90 0.05 7.02
N ASP A 48 -7.71 -0.96 6.72
CA ASP A 48 -9.11 -0.82 6.31
C ASP A 48 -10.07 -0.97 7.52
N ALA A 49 -11.38 -0.84 7.26
CA ALA A 49 -12.42 -0.69 8.28
C ALA A 49 -12.77 -1.99 9.01
#